data_AF-W8EU41-F1
#
_entry.id   AF-W8EU41-F1
#
_cell.length_a   1.000
_cell.length_b   1.000
_cell.length_c   1.000
_cell.angle_alpha   90.00
_cell.angle_beta   90.00
_cell.angle_gamma   90.00
#
_symmetry.space_group_name_H-M   'P 1'
#
loop_
_entity.id
_entity.type
_entity.pdbx_description
1 polymer ?
#
loop_
_entity_poly.entity_id
_entity_poly.type
_entity_poly.pdbx_seq_one_letter_code
_entity_poly.pdbx_strand_id
1 'polypeptide(L)'
;MLEIPVHEQEQTLGFGVWVSQKAEHFHAYREQPDSTDIGPFFGWFCTEVNAFSPTILLKSKAHFIGNGQRPSIELEPTDHPLAVAQREGISLARAWEIVHEYLPKE
;
A
#
# COMPACT_ATOMS: atom_id res chain seq x y z
N MET A 1 1.88 3.84 2.65
CA MET A 1 1.22 2.72 3.33
C MET A 1 0.24 2.12 2.36
N LEU A 2 0.24 0.80 2.23
CA LEU A 2 -0.86 0.08 1.60
C LEU A 2 -1.80 -0.36 2.72
N GLU A 3 -3.06 0.04 2.65
CA GLU A 3 -4.05 -0.24 3.70
C GLU A 3 -5.13 -1.16 3.15
N ILE A 4 -5.51 -2.15 3.96
CA ILE A 4 -6.55 -3.13 3.66
C ILE A 4 -7.66 -2.95 4.71
N PRO A 5 -8.89 -2.61 4.31
CA PRO A 5 -10.02 -2.55 5.23
C PRO A 5 -10.24 -3.89 5.95
N VAL A 6 -10.54 -3.85 7.25
CA VAL A 6 -10.93 -5.04 8.01
C VAL A 6 -12.42 -4.93 8.29
N HIS A 7 -13.19 -5.94 7.88
CA HIS A 7 -14.65 -5.93 8.04
C HIS A 7 -15.05 -5.77 9.50
N GLU A 8 -16.05 -4.93 9.75
CA GLU A 8 -16.60 -4.63 11.08
C GLU A 8 -15.60 -3.99 12.06
N GLN A 9 -14.45 -3.50 11.56
CA GLN A 9 -13.45 -2.79 12.35
C GLN A 9 -13.25 -1.37 11.82
N GLU A 10 -12.91 -0.43 12.70
CA GLU A 10 -12.52 0.93 12.29
C GLU A 10 -11.08 0.96 11.76
N GLN A 11 -10.23 0.04 12.22
CA GLN A 11 -8.82 -0.02 11.86
C GLN A 11 -8.59 -0.88 10.60
N THR A 12 -7.63 -0.47 9.79
CA THR A 12 -7.14 -1.21 8.62
C THR A 12 -5.93 -2.08 8.97
N LEU A 13 -5.72 -3.17 8.22
CA LEU A 13 -4.43 -3.85 8.18
C LEU A 13 -3.48 -3.09 7.24
N GLY A 14 -2.41 -2.51 7.79
CA GLY A 14 -1.46 -1.70 7.05
C GLY A 14 -0.15 -2.42 6.73
N PHE A 15 0.33 -2.29 5.49
CA PHE A 15 1.66 -2.70 5.06
C PHE A 15 2.55 -1.49 4.76
N GLY A 16 3.75 -1.50 5.35
CA GLY A 16 4.85 -0.65 4.91
C GLY A 16 5.47 -1.24 3.65
N VAL A 17 5.37 -0.53 2.53
CA VAL A 17 5.76 -1.03 1.20
C VAL A 17 6.60 -0.01 0.45
N TRP A 18 7.36 -0.51 -0.51
CA TRP A 18 8.15 0.27 -1.46
C TRP A 18 7.54 0.20 -2.84
N VAL A 19 7.46 1.35 -3.50
CA VAL A 19 7.08 1.47 -4.91
C VAL A 19 8.15 2.25 -5.66
N SER A 20 8.41 1.89 -6.91
CA SER A 20 9.36 2.65 -7.75
C SER A 20 8.84 4.07 -7.96
N GLN A 21 9.74 5.05 -8.03
CA GLN A 21 9.39 6.43 -8.39
C GLN A 21 10.29 6.94 -9.50
N LYS A 22 9.73 7.76 -10.38
CA LYS A 22 10.53 8.56 -11.31
C LYS A 22 11.22 9.68 -10.56
N ALA A 23 12.40 10.09 -11.03
CA ALA A 23 13.17 11.15 -10.38
C ALA A 23 12.38 12.46 -10.32
N GLU A 24 11.66 12.81 -11.39
CA GLU A 24 10.87 14.04 -11.49
C GLU A 24 9.74 14.08 -10.44
N HIS A 25 9.09 12.94 -10.18
CA HIS A 25 8.05 12.82 -9.15
C HIS A 25 8.62 12.99 -7.74
N PHE A 26 9.81 12.43 -7.48
CA PHE A 26 10.51 12.62 -6.22
C PHE A 26 10.91 14.09 -6.00
N HIS A 27 11.36 14.77 -7.05
CA HIS A 27 11.66 16.20 -6.98
C HIS A 27 10.41 17.04 -6.70
N ALA A 28 9.28 16.76 -7.37
CA ALA A 28 8.01 17.43 -7.10
C ALA A 28 7.59 17.30 -5.62
N TYR A 29 7.72 16.10 -5.04
CA TYR A 29 7.50 15.90 -3.60
C TYR A 29 8.44 16.72 -2.73
N ARG A 30 9.73 16.78 -3.07
CA ARG A 30 10.70 17.54 -2.27
C ARG A 30 10.47 19.05 -2.30
N GLU A 31 9.94 19.58 -3.40
CA GLU A 31 9.62 21.00 -3.53
C GLU A 31 8.37 21.36 -2.71
N GLN A 32 7.41 20.45 -2.62
CA GLN A 32 6.13 20.67 -1.94
C GLN A 32 5.74 19.46 -1.06
N PRO A 33 6.51 19.17 0.02
CA PRO A 33 6.32 17.94 0.80
C PRO A 33 4.99 17.87 1.54
N ASP A 34 4.36 19.03 1.78
CA ASP A 34 3.07 19.13 2.44
C ASP A 34 1.89 19.23 1.48
N SER A 35 2.15 19.26 0.16
CA SER A 35 1.09 19.33 -0.84
C SER A 35 0.43 17.98 -1.06
N THR A 36 -0.90 17.98 -1.10
CA THR A 36 -1.74 16.86 -1.53
C THR A 36 -2.02 16.87 -3.02
N ASP A 37 -1.67 17.97 -3.71
CA ASP A 37 -2.01 18.21 -5.11
C ASP A 37 -0.94 17.68 -6.07
N ILE A 38 0.09 17.03 -5.54
CA ILE A 38 1.15 16.39 -6.31
C ILE A 38 0.84 14.90 -6.54
N GLY A 39 0.57 14.55 -7.80
CA GLY A 39 0.23 13.19 -8.19
C GLY A 39 -1.29 12.94 -8.27
N PRO A 40 -1.75 11.68 -8.14
CA PRO A 40 -0.96 10.50 -7.80
C PRO A 40 0.07 10.13 -8.87
N PHE A 41 1.19 9.58 -8.42
CA PHE A 41 2.26 9.15 -9.30
C PHE A 41 2.27 7.63 -9.47
N PHE A 42 2.34 7.18 -10.72
CA PHE A 42 2.52 5.77 -11.04
C PHE A 42 3.85 5.23 -10.47
N GLY A 43 3.81 3.99 -10.00
CA GLY A 43 4.98 3.21 -9.61
C GLY A 43 4.74 1.70 -9.71
N TRP A 44 5.81 0.95 -9.92
CA TRP A 44 5.82 -0.51 -9.79
C TRP A 44 5.98 -0.89 -8.32
N PHE A 45 5.19 -1.86 -7.86
CA PHE A 45 5.30 -2.41 -6.52
C PHE A 45 6.62 -3.19 -6.38
N CYS A 46 7.40 -2.89 -5.35
CA CYS A 46 8.75 -3.42 -5.13
C CYS A 46 8.88 -4.17 -3.80
N THR A 47 7.76 -4.53 -3.16
CA THR A 47 7.74 -5.27 -1.90
C THR A 47 7.02 -6.58 -2.11
N GLU A 48 7.55 -7.66 -1.54
CA GLU A 48 6.83 -8.93 -1.52
C GLU A 48 5.95 -9.03 -0.26
N VAL A 49 4.64 -9.15 -0.46
CA VAL A 49 3.67 -9.43 0.60
C VAL A 49 3.27 -10.90 0.47
N ASN A 50 4.02 -11.78 1.15
CA ASN A 50 3.88 -13.24 1.11
C ASN A 50 2.42 -13.75 1.20
N ALA A 51 1.63 -13.15 2.10
CA ALA A 51 0.21 -13.49 2.27
C ALA A 51 -0.66 -13.33 1.00
N PHE A 52 -0.17 -12.58 0.02
CA PHE A 52 -0.82 -12.31 -1.26
C PHE A 52 0.13 -12.53 -2.45
N SER A 53 1.18 -13.34 -2.30
CA SER A 53 2.19 -13.58 -3.33
C SER A 53 1.59 -14.05 -4.67
N PRO A 54 2.14 -13.67 -5.84
CA PRO A 54 3.29 -12.77 -6.05
C PRO A 54 2.91 -11.30 -6.18
N THR A 55 3.61 -10.40 -5.49
CA THR A 55 3.23 -8.97 -5.44
C THR A 55 4.20 -8.01 -6.12
N ILE A 56 5.41 -8.47 -6.43
CA ILE A 56 6.39 -7.70 -7.19
C ILE A 56 5.85 -7.34 -8.58
N LEU A 57 6.09 -6.10 -9.02
CA LEU A 57 5.65 -5.52 -10.30
C LEU A 57 4.13 -5.33 -10.47
N LEU A 58 3.34 -5.39 -9.39
CA LEU A 58 1.99 -4.86 -9.44
C LEU A 58 2.02 -3.37 -9.76
N LYS A 59 1.09 -2.90 -10.59
CA LYS A 59 0.95 -1.49 -10.92
C LYS A 59 0.29 -0.77 -9.75
N SER A 60 0.84 0.39 -9.40
CA SER A 60 0.37 1.17 -8.25
C SER A 60 0.44 2.66 -8.51
N LYS A 61 -0.25 3.41 -7.66
CA LYS A 61 -0.24 4.86 -7.56
C LYS A 61 0.14 5.26 -6.14
N ALA A 62 1.11 6.16 -6.02
CA ALA A 62 1.45 6.80 -4.76
C ALA A 62 0.72 8.15 -4.65
N HIS A 63 -0.11 8.28 -3.63
CA HIS A 63 -0.84 9.48 -3.26
C HIS A 63 -0.10 10.18 -2.13
N PHE A 64 0.42 11.37 -2.38
CA PHE A 64 1.04 12.19 -1.33
C PHE A 64 -0.05 12.87 -0.54
N ILE A 65 -0.01 12.72 0.78
CA ILE A 65 -1.09 13.19 1.69
C ILE A 65 -0.65 14.36 2.57
N GLY A 66 0.52 14.95 2.27
CA GLY A 66 1.08 16.11 2.95
C GLY A 66 1.48 15.87 4.42
N ASN A 67 1.83 16.95 5.12
CA ASN A 67 2.15 16.98 6.55
C ASN A 67 3.24 15.97 6.97
N GLY A 68 4.23 15.75 6.12
CA GLY A 68 5.31 14.77 6.36
C GLY A 68 4.85 13.31 6.49
N GLN A 69 3.61 12.99 6.11
CA GLN A 69 3.06 11.64 6.18
C GLN A 69 3.60 10.75 5.05
N ARG A 70 3.61 9.44 5.29
CA ARG A 70 3.95 8.46 4.25
C ARG A 70 2.88 8.51 3.14
N PRO A 71 3.26 8.43 1.85
CA PRO A 71 2.28 8.36 0.77
C PRO A 71 1.32 7.17 0.94
N SER A 72 0.04 7.34 0.63
CA SER A 72 -0.89 6.23 0.50
C SER A 72 -0.66 5.50 -0.83
N ILE A 73 -0.73 4.18 -0.83
CA ILE A 73 -0.46 3.35 -2.02
C ILE A 73 -1.77 2.69 -2.46
N GLU A 74 -2.18 2.98 -3.68
CA GLU A 74 -3.34 2.38 -4.36
C GLU A 74 -2.83 1.42 -5.44
N LEU A 75 -3.29 0.17 -5.43
CA LEU A 75 -3.03 -0.78 -6.52
C LEU A 75 -4.04 -0.60 -7.64
N GLU A 76 -3.64 -0.89 -8.89
CA GLU A 76 -4.63 -0.99 -9.97
C GLU A 76 -5.70 -2.05 -9.65
N PRO A 77 -6.98 -1.80 -9.99
CA PRO A 77 -8.10 -2.67 -9.63
C PRO A 77 -8.15 -3.92 -10.52
N THR A 78 -7.15 -4.78 -10.36
CA THR A 78 -7.05 -6.09 -11.01
C THR A 78 -7.67 -7.18 -10.13
N ASP A 79 -7.70 -8.41 -10.64
CA ASP A 79 -8.13 -9.60 -9.89
C ASP A 79 -7.02 -10.17 -8.98
N HIS A 80 -5.89 -9.48 -8.87
CA HIS A 80 -4.82 -9.90 -7.99
C HIS A 80 -5.29 -9.90 -6.52
N PRO A 81 -5.03 -10.94 -5.72
CA PRO A 81 -5.55 -11.07 -4.35
C PRO A 81 -5.30 -9.85 -3.45
N LEU A 82 -4.11 -9.24 -3.53
CA LEU A 82 -3.79 -8.02 -2.77
C LEU A 82 -4.64 -6.81 -3.20
N ALA A 83 -4.92 -6.66 -4.49
CA ALA A 83 -5.72 -5.56 -5.03
C ALA A 83 -7.21 -5.74 -4.69
N VAL A 84 -7.70 -6.98 -4.76
CA VAL A 84 -9.05 -7.36 -4.29
C VAL A 84 -9.19 -7.07 -2.81
N ALA A 85 -8.25 -7.52 -1.98
CA ALA A 85 -8.25 -7.26 -0.55
C ALA A 85 -8.22 -5.78 -0.23
N GLN A 86 -7.37 -4.98 -0.89
CA GLN A 86 -7.34 -3.53 -0.70
C GLN A 86 -8.70 -2.86 -1.01
N ARG A 87 -9.40 -3.31 -2.05
CA ARG A 87 -10.68 -2.74 -2.49
C ARG A 87 -11.87 -3.19 -1.64
N GLU A 88 -11.92 -4.48 -1.31
CA GLU A 88 -13.10 -5.14 -0.73
C GLU A 88 -12.94 -5.43 0.76
N GLY A 89 -11.73 -5.29 1.28
CA GLY A 89 -11.38 -5.63 2.65
C GLY A 89 -11.23 -7.13 2.89
N ILE A 90 -10.88 -7.47 4.13
CA ILE A 90 -10.74 -8.84 4.62
C ILE A 90 -11.47 -9.00 5.96
N SER A 91 -11.79 -10.24 6.33
CA SER A 91 -12.32 -10.53 7.67
C SER A 91 -11.25 -10.32 8.74
N LEU A 92 -11.68 -10.09 9.99
CA LEU A 92 -10.78 -10.03 11.15
C LEU A 92 -9.96 -11.31 11.31
N ALA A 93 -10.56 -12.48 11.08
CA ALA A 93 -9.85 -13.77 11.12
C ALA A 93 -8.73 -13.83 10.08
N ARG A 94 -8.98 -13.38 8.85
CA ARG A 94 -7.96 -13.33 7.81
C ARG A 94 -6.85 -12.33 8.15
N ALA A 95 -7.18 -11.18 8.72
CA ALA A 95 -6.18 -10.22 9.18
C ALA A 95 -5.25 -10.83 10.24
N TRP A 96 -5.83 -11.58 11.20
CA TRP A 96 -5.06 -12.30 12.22
C TRP A 96 -4.15 -13.37 11.63
N GLU A 97 -4.62 -14.18 10.68
CA GLU A 97 -3.78 -15.18 9.99
C GLU A 97 -2.55 -14.52 9.36
N ILE A 98 -2.78 -13.41 8.65
CA ILE A 98 -1.72 -12.67 7.96
C ILE A 98 -0.71 -12.12 8.97
N VAL A 99 -1.15 -11.48 10.05
CA VAL A 99 -0.24 -10.93 11.07
C VAL A 99 0.66 -12.02 11.67
N HIS A 100 0.10 -13.20 11.95
CA HIS A 100 0.89 -14.33 12.49
C HIS A 100 1.92 -14.89 11.50
N GLU A 101 1.77 -14.65 10.20
CA GLU A 101 2.79 -15.02 9.21
C GLU A 101 4.06 -14.17 9.35
N TYR A 102 3.92 -12.91 9.79
CA TYR A 102 5.02 -11.95 9.91
C TYR A 102 5.58 -11.82 11.33
N LEU A 103 4.91 -12.41 12.33
CA LEU A 103 5.43 -12.46 13.69
C LEU A 103 6.60 -13.45 13.78
N PRO A 104 7.61 -13.17 14.62
CA PRO A 104 8.67 -14.13 14.90
C PRO A 104 8.07 -15.44 15.39
N LYS A 105 8.55 -16.55 14.82
CA LYS A 105 8.27 -17.88 15.36
C LYS A 105 9.28 -18.14 16.46
N GLU A 106 8.80 -18.43 17.67
CA GLU A 106 9.62 -18.83 18.82
C GLU A 106 10.41 -20.12 18.54
#